data_AF-A0A2E9PQI8-F1
#
_entry.id   AF-A0A2E9PQI8-F1
#
_cell.length_a   1.000
_cell.length_b   1.000
_cell.length_c   1.000
_cell.angle_alpha   90.00
_cell.angle_beta   90.00
_cell.angle_gamma   90.00
#
_symmetry.space_group_name_H-M   'P 1'
#
loop_
_entity.id
_entity.type
_entity.pdbx_description
1 polymer ?
#
loop_
_entity_poly.entity_id
_entity_poly.type
_entity_poly.pdbx_seq_one_letter_code
_entity_poly.pdbx_strand_id
1 'polypeptide(L)'
;MKFGHWLNSLTWVDHLVILLLFALCSWFAHLTMKGFRLLVEKTQHSPYAEEFRTSPFVFFAVAIPYTIILYRLIGIYLTEMLKSTF
;
A
#
# COMPACT_ATOMS: atom_id res chain seq x y z
N MET A 1 20.93 0.25 -13.91
CA MET A 1 20.17 -0.06 -15.15
C MET A 1 19.16 1.06 -15.39
N LYS A 2 18.98 1.52 -16.64
CA LYS A 2 18.03 2.59 -16.96
C LYS A 2 16.61 2.00 -16.99
N PHE A 3 15.71 2.51 -16.16
CA PHE A 3 14.33 2.01 -16.01
C PHE A 3 13.59 1.80 -17.34
N GLY A 4 13.76 2.71 -18.30
CA GLY A 4 13.15 2.58 -19.64
C GLY A 4 13.69 1.40 -20.45
N HIS A 5 14.97 1.03 -20.29
CA HIS A 5 15.53 -0.14 -20.97
C HIS A 5 15.05 -1.44 -20.33
N TRP A 6 14.84 -1.45 -19.02
CA TRP A 6 14.21 -2.57 -18.33
C TRP A 6 12.76 -2.73 -18.82
N LEU A 7 11.97 -1.65 -18.83
CA LEU A 7 10.58 -1.69 -19.29
C LEU A 7 10.47 -2.19 -20.74
N ASN A 8 11.32 -1.70 -21.65
CA ASN A 8 11.29 -2.14 -23.06
C ASN A 8 11.79 -3.58 -23.27
N SER A 9 12.47 -4.18 -22.29
CA SER A 9 12.92 -5.58 -22.36
C SER A 9 11.85 -6.59 -21.94
N LEU A 10 10.72 -6.12 -21.37
CA LEU A 10 9.63 -6.97 -20.90
C LEU A 10 8.78 -7.48 -22.06
N THR A 11 8.19 -8.67 -21.89
CA THR A 11 7.27 -9.24 -22.86
C THR A 11 5.92 -8.51 -22.84
N TRP A 12 5.10 -8.68 -23.88
CA TRP A 12 3.76 -8.10 -23.93
C TRP A 12 2.87 -8.53 -22.76
N VAL A 13 3.02 -9.78 -22.32
CA VAL A 13 2.28 -10.33 -21.18
C VAL A 13 2.68 -9.62 -19.88
N ASP A 14 3.97 -9.37 -19.68
CA ASP A 14 4.46 -8.68 -18.48
C ASP A 14 3.91 -7.24 -18.38
N HIS A 15 3.80 -6.55 -19.52
CA HIS A 15 3.19 -5.22 -19.57
C HIS A 15 1.71 -5.24 -19.16
N LEU A 16 0.95 -6.26 -19.61
CA LEU A 16 -0.45 -6.45 -19.19
C LEU A 16 -0.56 -6.73 -17.69
N VAL A 17 0.33 -7.57 -17.14
CA VAL A 17 0.39 -7.85 -15.70
C VAL A 17 0.67 -6.58 -14.90
N ILE A 18 1.62 -5.75 -15.35
CA ILE A 18 1.93 -4.45 -14.72
C ILE A 18 0.72 -3.52 -14.74
N LEU A 19 0.01 -3.43 -15.86
CA LEU A 19 -1.20 -2.61 -15.96
C LEU A 19 -2.30 -3.08 -15.01
N LEU A 20 -2.49 -4.40 -14.89
CA LEU A 20 -3.48 -4.98 -13.97
C LEU A 20 -3.10 -4.69 -12.51
N LEU A 21 -1.82 -4.88 -12.15
CA LEU A 21 -1.31 -4.53 -10.83
C LEU A 21 -1.48 -3.04 -10.53
N PHE A 22 -1.21 -2.17 -11.50
CA PHE A 22 -1.40 -0.73 -11.34
C PHE A 22 -2.86 -0.37 -11.10
N ALA A 23 -3.79 -0.98 -11.84
CA ALA A 23 -5.23 -0.79 -11.65
C ALA A 23 -5.67 -1.29 -10.25
N LEU A 24 -5.17 -2.45 -9.81
CA LEU A 24 -5.48 -3.01 -8.49
C LEU A 24 -4.96 -2.12 -7.36
N CYS A 25 -3.72 -1.65 -7.45
CA CYS A 25 -3.13 -0.72 -6.49
C CYS A 25 -3.89 0.61 -6.45
N SER A 26 -4.28 1.14 -7.61
CA SER A 26 -5.09 2.36 -7.69
C SER A 26 -6.46 2.18 -7.04
N TRP A 27 -7.09 1.01 -7.22
CA TRP A 27 -8.33 0.66 -6.55
C TRP A 27 -8.18 0.59 -5.02
N PHE A 28 -7.13 -0.05 -4.53
CA PHE A 28 -6.83 -0.08 -3.09
C PHE A 28 -6.58 1.32 -2.53
N ALA A 29 -5.78 2.15 -3.22
CA ALA A 29 -5.55 3.53 -2.81
C ALA A 29 -6.85 4.34 -2.74
N HIS A 30 -7.76 4.13 -3.70
CA HIS A 30 -9.09 4.75 -3.69
C HIS A 30 -9.94 4.29 -2.50
N LEU A 31 -9.95 2.98 -2.19
CA LEU A 31 -10.64 2.45 -1.00
C LEU A 31 -10.07 3.02 0.30
N THR A 32 -8.74 3.08 0.43
CA THR A 32 -8.07 3.68 1.60
C THR A 32 -8.45 5.14 1.75
N MET A 33 -8.46 5.92 0.66
CA MET A 33 -8.83 7.33 0.68
C MET A 33 -10.31 7.53 1.06
N LYS A 34 -11.19 6.65 0.56
CA LYS A 34 -12.61 6.65 0.91
C LYS A 34 -12.81 6.32 2.40
N GLY A 35 -12.10 5.32 2.92
CA GLY A 35 -12.10 4.98 4.34
C GLY A 35 -11.62 6.15 5.20
N PHE A 36 -10.53 6.81 4.78
CA PHE A 36 -10.01 7.98 5.48
C PHE A 36 -11.00 9.14 5.51
N ARG A 37 -11.68 9.44 4.39
CA ARG A 37 -12.74 10.47 4.34
C ARG A 37 -13.88 10.18 5.32
N LEU A 38 -14.34 8.94 5.38
CA LEU A 38 -15.42 8.51 6.28
C LEU A 38 -15.01 8.65 7.76
N LEU A 39 -13.74 8.36 8.05
CA LEU A 39 -13.16 8.49 9.38
C LEU A 39 -13.03 9.97 9.78
N VAL A 40 -12.59 10.82 8.86
CA VAL A 40 -12.56 12.27 9.05
C VAL A 40 -13.97 12.81 9.28
N GLU A 41 -14.95 12.46 8.46
CA GLU A 41 -16.34 12.93 8.56
C GLU A 41 -16.97 12.59 9.92
N LYS A 42 -16.72 11.38 10.44
CA LYS A 42 -17.14 11.00 11.81
C LYS A 42 -16.48 11.84 12.89
N THR A 43 -15.27 12.33 12.65
CA THR A 43 -14.51 13.16 13.60
C THR A 43 -14.75 14.66 13.38
N GLN A 44 -15.33 15.12 12.26
CA GLN A 44 -15.56 16.54 11.94
C GLN A 44 -16.46 17.27 12.95
N HIS A 45 -17.32 16.57 13.69
CA HIS A 45 -18.15 17.16 14.76
C HIS A 45 -17.42 17.24 16.11
N SER A 46 -16.20 16.72 16.19
CA SER A 46 -15.36 16.75 17.39
C SER A 46 -14.44 17.98 17.36
N PRO A 47 -14.19 18.64 18.50
CA PRO A 47 -13.22 19.73 18.59
C PRO A 47 -11.79 19.32 18.18
N TYR A 48 -11.52 18.01 18.08
CA TYR A 48 -10.22 17.45 17.66
C TYR A 48 -10.13 17.11 16.16
N ALA A 49 -11.11 17.53 15.35
CA ALA A 49 -11.20 17.21 13.92
C ALA A 49 -9.98 17.69 13.10
N GLU A 50 -9.45 18.87 13.40
CA GLU A 50 -8.30 19.44 12.68
C GLU A 50 -6.99 18.71 13.01
N GLU A 51 -6.78 18.38 14.29
CA GLU A 51 -5.64 17.57 14.74
C GLU A 51 -5.69 16.17 14.11
N PHE A 52 -6.88 15.59 14.00
CA PHE A 52 -7.05 14.27 13.39
C PHE A 52 -6.69 14.25 11.90
N ARG A 53 -6.91 15.36 11.19
CA ARG A 53 -6.64 15.49 9.74
C ARG A 53 -5.16 15.73 9.41
N THR A 54 -4.41 16.28 10.35
CA THR A 54 -2.99 16.63 10.20
C THR A 54 -2.05 15.66 10.93
N SER A 55 -2.55 14.91 11.92
CA SER A 55 -1.68 14.05 12.71
C SER A 55 -1.23 12.78 11.94
N PRO A 56 0.07 12.44 11.99
CA PRO A 56 0.58 11.20 11.41
C PRO A 56 0.16 9.97 12.23
N PHE A 57 -0.39 10.14 13.44
CA PHE A 57 -0.76 9.04 14.32
C PHE A 57 -1.84 8.13 13.74
N VAL A 58 -2.80 8.69 12.99
CA VAL A 58 -3.85 7.90 12.31
C VAL A 58 -3.23 7.00 11.24
N PHE A 59 -2.24 7.51 10.50
CA PHE A 59 -1.49 6.71 9.54
C PHE A 59 -0.78 5.54 10.26
N PHE A 60 -0.08 5.80 11.37
CA PHE A 60 0.58 4.73 12.13
C PHE A 60 -0.41 3.73 12.75
N ALA A 61 -1.52 4.21 13.30
CA ALA A 61 -2.57 3.36 13.88
C ALA A 61 -3.16 2.38 12.86
N VAL A 62 -3.25 2.79 11.58
CA VAL A 62 -3.70 1.91 10.49
C VAL A 62 -2.54 1.09 9.90
N ALA A 63 -1.35 1.69 9.77
CA ALA A 63 -0.20 1.04 9.15
C ALA A 63 0.34 -0.13 9.98
N ILE A 64 0.39 -0.01 11.31
CA ILE A 64 0.89 -1.05 12.22
C ILE A 64 0.13 -2.39 12.07
N PRO A 65 -1.22 -2.45 12.17
CA PRO A 65 -1.93 -3.71 11.96
C PRO A 65 -1.76 -4.22 10.52
N TYR A 66 -1.72 -3.32 9.53
CA TYR A 66 -1.51 -3.70 8.14
C TYR A 66 -0.12 -4.33 7.91
N THR A 67 0.93 -3.79 8.51
CA THR A 67 2.30 -4.34 8.41
C THR A 67 2.41 -5.69 9.09
N ILE A 68 1.73 -5.92 10.22
CA ILE A 68 1.67 -7.23 10.87
C ILE A 68 1.00 -8.27 9.96
N ILE A 69 -0.14 -7.92 9.36
CA ILE A 69 -0.87 -8.81 8.43
C ILE A 69 0.00 -9.12 7.20
N LEU A 70 0.60 -8.08 6.61
CA LEU A 70 1.46 -8.21 5.44
C LEU A 70 2.69 -9.08 5.73
N TYR A 71 3.33 -8.87 6.89
CA TYR A 71 4.47 -9.68 7.34
C TYR A 71 4.09 -11.14 7.55
N ARG A 72 2.89 -11.44 8.08
CA ARG A 72 2.44 -12.83 8.18
C ARG A 72 2.20 -13.48 6.82
N LEU A 73 1.70 -12.73 5.85
CA LEU A 73 1.42 -13.23 4.49
C LEU A 73 2.70 -13.45 3.68
N ILE A 74 3.59 -12.46 3.68
CA ILE A 74 4.75 -12.41 2.78
C ILE A 74 6.05 -12.81 3.50
N GLY A 75 6.12 -12.68 4.83
CA GLY A 75 7.33 -12.92 5.61
C GLY A 75 7.86 -14.33 5.50
N ILE A 76 7.00 -15.34 5.35
CA ILE A 76 7.42 -16.73 5.12
C ILE A 76 8.19 -16.82 3.80
N TYR A 77 7.60 -16.35 2.70
CA TYR A 77 8.25 -16.31 1.38
C TYR A 77 9.53 -15.48 1.37
N LEU A 78 9.53 -14.33 2.06
CA LEU A 78 10.72 -13.48 2.15
C LEU A 78 11.86 -14.15 2.90
N THR A 79 11.54 -14.88 3.98
CA THR A 79 12.53 -15.58 4.80
C THR A 79 13.14 -16.75 4.03
N GLU A 80 12.34 -17.48 3.25
CA GLU A 80 12.85 -18.55 2.38
C GLU A 80 13.75 -18.01 1.26
N MET A 81 13.37 -16.91 0.61
CA MET A 81 14.21 -16.26 -0.39
C MET A 81 15.54 -15.75 0.20
N LEU A 82 15.51 -15.19 1.41
CA LEU A 82 16.72 -14.69 2.09
C LEU A 82 17.68 -15.83 2.43
N LYS A 83 17.17 -16.96 2.95
CA LYS A 83 17.95 -18.18 3.21
C LYS A 83 18.50 -18.85 1.95
N SER A 84 17.85 -18.67 0.81
CA SER A 84 18.34 -19.19 -0.47
C SER A 84 19.49 -18.33 -1.03
N THR A 85 19.65 -17.09 -0.57
CA THR A 85 20.58 -16.10 -1.13
C THR A 85 21.88 -15.98 -0.31
N PHE A 86 21.86 -16.37 0.97
CA PHE A 86 23.02 -16.43 1.87
C PHE A 86 23.31 -17.86 2.30
#